data_AF-L0R2C6-F1
#
_entry.id   AF-L0R2C6-F1
#
_cell.length_a   1.000
_cell.length_b   1.000
_cell.length_c   1.000
_cell.angle_alpha   90.00
_cell.angle_beta   90.00
_cell.angle_gamma   90.00
#
_symmetry.space_group_name_H-M   'P 1'
#
loop_
_entity.id
_entity.type
_entity.pdbx_description
1 polymer ?
#
loop_
_entity_poly.entity_id
_entity_poly.type
_entity_poly.pdbx_seq_one_letter_code
_entity_poly.pdbx_strand_id
1 'polypeptide(L)'
;CTAGFGFYNALRYSELPRYYRENVKHVNVAMFQVAPMDSHGYFSFGPNASHLKAVCDVSDVVIVEVNKNMPRCLGGFEEAVHISEVDMVVEGENPPIAELGAGGAPTDVDCAVAKLIVEEIPNGACLQLGIGGMPNTVGSMIAESDLKDLGVHTEMYVDAFVD
;
A
#
# COMPACT_ATOMS: atom_id res chain seq x y z
N CYS A 1 -21.91 4.63 4.84
CA CYS A 1 -22.76 3.74 4.02
C CYS A 1 -23.97 3.21 4.78
N THR A 2 -23.79 2.53 5.92
CA THR A 2 -24.91 1.97 6.72
C THR A 2 -25.90 2.99 7.27
N ALA A 3 -25.45 4.21 7.56
CA ALA A 3 -26.31 5.32 7.98
C ALA A 3 -26.82 6.19 6.80
N GLY A 4 -26.67 5.74 5.54
CA GLY A 4 -27.29 6.35 4.36
C GLY A 4 -26.60 7.59 3.76
N PHE A 5 -25.61 8.18 4.44
CA PHE A 5 -24.89 9.38 3.96
C PHE A 5 -23.63 9.10 3.13
N GLY A 6 -23.47 7.89 2.60
CA GLY A 6 -22.31 7.54 1.79
C GLY A 6 -22.59 6.42 0.80
N PHE A 7 -21.92 6.49 -0.35
CA PHE A 7 -22.03 5.51 -1.43
C PHE A 7 -20.88 4.50 -1.35
N TYR A 8 -21.16 3.27 -1.77
CA TYR A 8 -20.16 2.22 -1.88
C TYR A 8 -20.31 1.55 -3.24
N ASN A 9 -19.19 1.43 -3.96
CA ASN A 9 -19.12 0.71 -5.22
C ASN A 9 -18.14 -0.44 -5.05
N ALA A 10 -18.63 -1.67 -5.20
CA ALA A 10 -17.78 -2.85 -5.18
C ALA A 10 -16.95 -2.89 -6.47
N LEU A 11 -15.63 -2.89 -6.33
CA LEU A 11 -14.68 -2.97 -7.44
C LEU A 11 -13.50 -3.84 -7.01
N ARG A 12 -12.95 -4.61 -7.96
CA ARG A 12 -11.68 -5.31 -7.75
C ARG A 12 -10.55 -4.27 -7.65
N TYR A 13 -9.71 -4.37 -6.63
CA TYR A 13 -8.69 -3.36 -6.34
C TYR A 13 -7.76 -3.06 -7.52
N SER A 14 -7.36 -4.10 -8.27
CA SER A 14 -6.52 -3.96 -9.48
C SER A 14 -7.15 -3.15 -10.60
N GLU A 15 -8.47 -2.94 -10.59
CA GLU A 15 -9.18 -2.16 -11.60
C GLU A 15 -9.16 -0.66 -11.29
N LEU A 16 -8.73 -0.22 -10.10
CA LEU A 16 -8.77 1.20 -9.72
C LEU A 16 -8.06 2.13 -10.72
N PRO A 17 -6.82 1.86 -11.16
CA PRO A 17 -6.16 2.73 -12.13
C PRO A 17 -6.97 2.89 -13.42
N ARG A 18 -7.49 1.76 -13.95
CA ARG A 18 -8.32 1.74 -15.15
C ARG A 18 -9.65 2.45 -14.93
N TYR A 19 -10.28 2.23 -13.78
CA TYR A 19 -11.55 2.86 -13.43
C TYR A 19 -11.45 4.39 -13.41
N TYR A 20 -10.36 4.95 -12.87
CA TYR A 20 -10.15 6.40 -12.93
C TYR A 20 -10.00 6.89 -14.38
N ARG A 21 -9.14 6.25 -15.16
CA ARG A 21 -8.83 6.65 -16.55
C ARG A 21 -10.00 6.45 -17.52
N GLU A 22 -10.78 5.39 -17.36
CA GLU A 22 -11.82 4.97 -18.33
C GLU A 22 -13.26 5.24 -17.89
N ASN A 23 -13.54 5.36 -16.59
CA ASN A 23 -14.91 5.47 -16.08
C ASN A 23 -15.15 6.78 -15.34
N VAL A 24 -14.26 7.16 -14.41
CA VAL A 24 -14.36 8.46 -13.72
C VAL A 24 -14.03 9.58 -14.70
N LYS A 25 -12.91 9.45 -15.44
CA LYS A 25 -12.39 10.34 -16.50
C LYS A 25 -12.11 11.79 -16.11
N HIS A 26 -12.66 12.26 -14.99
CA HIS A 26 -12.54 13.63 -14.53
C HIS A 26 -12.64 13.70 -13.02
N VAL A 27 -11.64 14.34 -12.42
CA VAL A 27 -11.55 14.66 -11.00
C VAL A 27 -11.20 16.14 -10.90
N ASN A 28 -11.93 16.94 -10.12
CA ASN A 28 -11.62 18.36 -10.04
C ASN A 28 -10.30 18.64 -9.30
N VAL A 29 -10.05 17.92 -8.20
CA VAL A 29 -8.87 18.10 -7.36
C VAL A 29 -8.41 16.76 -6.82
N ALA A 30 -7.13 16.47 -6.95
CA ALA A 30 -6.44 15.41 -6.25
C ALA A 30 -5.46 16.01 -5.23
N MET A 31 -5.46 15.45 -4.02
CA MET A 31 -4.56 15.89 -2.96
C MET A 31 -3.99 14.69 -2.20
N PHE A 32 -2.66 14.60 -2.12
CA PHE A 32 -1.95 13.50 -1.48
C PHE A 32 -0.76 13.99 -0.65
N GLN A 33 -0.39 13.22 0.37
CA GLN A 33 0.89 13.40 1.05
C GLN A 33 1.97 12.60 0.31
N VAL A 34 3.15 13.19 0.11
CA VAL A 34 4.26 12.63 -0.68
C VAL A 34 5.59 12.76 0.05
N ALA A 35 6.57 11.95 -0.35
CA ALA A 35 7.97 12.12 0.05
C ALA A 35 8.57 13.39 -0.58
N PRO A 36 9.67 13.95 -0.01
CA PRO A 36 10.37 15.08 -0.59
C PRO A 36 10.78 14.83 -2.05
N MET A 37 10.73 15.88 -2.87
CA MET A 37 11.12 15.84 -4.27
C MET A 37 12.58 15.37 -4.41
N ASP A 38 12.86 14.51 -5.36
CA ASP A 38 14.23 14.12 -5.70
C ASP A 38 14.91 15.10 -6.66
N SER A 39 16.18 14.84 -6.99
CA SER A 39 16.96 15.64 -7.93
C SER A 39 16.44 15.63 -9.36
N HIS A 40 15.48 14.76 -9.68
CA HIS A 40 14.86 14.62 -11.00
C HIS A 40 13.47 15.23 -11.05
N GLY A 41 13.01 15.87 -9.97
CA GLY A 41 11.71 16.54 -9.93
C GLY A 41 10.54 15.64 -9.55
N TYR A 42 10.77 14.42 -9.04
CA TYR A 42 9.71 13.47 -8.69
C TYR A 42 9.42 13.42 -7.19
N PHE A 43 8.12 13.45 -6.87
CA PHE A 43 7.58 13.18 -5.55
C PHE A 43 7.08 11.73 -5.48
N SER A 44 7.60 10.94 -4.54
CA SER A 44 7.15 9.55 -4.32
C SER A 44 5.85 9.53 -3.52
N PHE A 45 4.90 8.68 -3.92
CA PHE A 45 3.66 8.41 -3.18
C PHE A 45 3.87 7.57 -1.90
N GLY A 46 5.11 7.13 -1.65
CA GLY A 46 5.46 6.29 -0.52
C GLY A 46 4.81 4.91 -0.62
N PRO A 47 4.28 4.34 0.48
CA PRO A 47 3.73 2.99 0.47
C PRO A 47 2.39 2.87 -0.27
N ASN A 48 1.86 3.97 -0.84
CA ASN A 48 0.52 4.04 -1.42
C ASN A 48 0.50 4.03 -2.96
N ALA A 49 1.54 3.51 -3.60
CA ALA A 49 1.70 3.47 -5.06
C ALA A 49 0.74 2.47 -5.77
N SER A 50 -0.57 2.57 -5.54
CA SER A 50 -1.57 1.68 -6.15
C SER A 50 -2.29 2.29 -7.34
N HIS A 51 -2.96 3.44 -7.18
CA HIS A 51 -3.76 4.08 -8.23
C HIS A 51 -3.59 5.61 -8.28
N LEU A 52 -2.74 6.18 -7.42
CA LEU A 52 -2.65 7.64 -7.25
C LEU A 52 -2.19 8.36 -8.53
N LYS A 53 -1.26 7.77 -9.30
CA LYS A 53 -0.88 8.34 -10.60
C LYS A 53 -2.07 8.41 -11.57
N ALA A 54 -2.89 7.37 -11.61
CA ALA A 54 -4.08 7.33 -12.45
C ALA A 54 -5.13 8.36 -12.03
N VAL A 55 -5.18 8.72 -10.74
CA VAL A 55 -6.00 9.85 -10.26
C VAL A 55 -5.43 11.17 -10.81
N CYS A 56 -4.11 11.38 -10.70
CA CYS A 56 -3.47 12.58 -11.24
C CYS A 56 -3.73 12.78 -12.75
N ASP A 57 -3.71 11.70 -13.54
CA ASP A 57 -3.92 11.75 -15.00
C ASP A 57 -5.27 12.34 -15.42
N VAL A 58 -6.27 12.27 -14.53
CA VAL A 58 -7.64 12.73 -14.79
C VAL A 58 -8.03 13.92 -13.92
N SER A 59 -7.07 14.51 -13.19
CA SER A 59 -7.29 15.64 -12.30
C SER A 59 -7.05 16.98 -12.98
N ASP A 60 -7.95 17.95 -12.77
CA ASP A 60 -7.72 19.35 -13.22
C ASP A 60 -6.64 20.03 -12.38
N VAL A 61 -6.58 19.70 -11.08
CA VAL A 61 -5.64 20.26 -10.10
C VAL A 61 -5.04 19.15 -9.26
N VAL A 62 -3.72 19.08 -9.21
CA VAL A 62 -2.94 18.17 -8.36
C VAL A 62 -2.20 18.96 -7.29
N ILE A 63 -2.53 18.67 -6.03
CA ILE A 63 -1.90 19.26 -4.84
C ILE A 63 -1.11 18.18 -4.13
N VAL A 64 0.15 18.45 -3.79
CA VAL A 64 0.96 17.55 -2.98
C VAL A 64 1.39 18.21 -1.68
N GLU A 65 1.21 17.51 -0.56
CA GLU A 65 1.76 17.89 0.73
C GLU A 65 3.04 17.11 0.99
N VAL A 66 4.17 17.80 1.13
CA VAL A 66 5.46 17.18 1.40
C VAL A 66 5.57 16.82 2.87
N ASN A 67 5.83 15.53 3.15
CA ASN A 67 6.19 15.03 4.47
C ASN A 67 7.54 14.31 4.40
N LYS A 68 8.55 14.82 5.12
CA LYS A 68 9.90 14.25 5.22
C LYS A 68 9.95 12.87 5.87
N ASN A 69 8.91 12.49 6.61
CA ASN A 69 8.77 11.13 7.18
C ASN A 69 8.13 10.14 6.19
N MET A 70 7.55 10.62 5.08
CA MET A 70 7.03 9.72 4.05
C MET A 70 8.21 9.06 3.34
N PRO A 71 8.33 7.72 3.36
CA PRO A 71 9.45 7.03 2.73
C PRO A 71 9.35 7.14 1.21
N ARG A 72 10.51 7.00 0.56
CA ARG A 72 10.57 6.80 -0.89
C ARG A 72 10.52 5.31 -1.18
N CYS A 73 9.40 4.84 -1.71
CA CYS A 73 9.25 3.45 -2.15
C CYS A 73 9.64 3.37 -3.63
N LEU A 74 10.54 2.44 -3.95
CA LEU A 74 11.04 2.25 -5.32
C LEU A 74 10.15 1.21 -6.02
N GLY A 75 9.84 1.44 -7.30
CA GLY A 75 9.06 0.49 -8.10
C GLY A 75 9.18 0.69 -9.62
N GLY A 76 9.47 1.91 -10.06
CA GLY A 76 9.64 2.30 -11.46
C GLY A 76 8.34 2.43 -12.26
N PHE A 77 7.20 1.99 -11.73
CA PHE A 77 5.90 2.08 -12.38
C PHE A 77 4.89 2.83 -11.51
N GLU A 78 4.57 4.06 -11.93
CA GLU A 78 3.49 4.88 -11.38
C GLU A 78 3.56 5.15 -9.86
N GLU A 79 4.74 5.03 -9.25
CA GLU A 79 4.99 5.24 -7.82
C GLU A 79 5.28 6.71 -7.43
N ALA A 80 5.33 7.59 -8.42
CA ALA A 80 5.67 8.99 -8.24
C ALA A 80 4.94 9.92 -9.22
N VAL A 81 4.95 11.22 -8.92
CA VAL A 81 4.47 12.30 -9.80
C VAL A 81 5.57 13.34 -10.01
N HIS A 82 5.75 13.79 -11.25
CA HIS A 82 6.74 14.82 -11.56
C HIS A 82 6.19 16.22 -11.25
N ILE A 83 7.04 17.16 -10.84
CA ILE A 83 6.67 18.54 -10.52
C ILE A 83 5.93 19.26 -11.67
N SER A 84 6.18 18.89 -12.93
CA SER A 84 5.46 19.46 -14.08
C SER A 84 3.98 19.05 -14.16
N GLU A 85 3.57 18.06 -13.38
CA GLU A 85 2.20 17.54 -13.27
C GLU A 85 1.53 17.96 -11.95
N VAL A 86 2.17 18.85 -11.18
CA VAL A 86 1.70 19.32 -9.87
C VAL A 86 1.42 20.81 -9.93
N ASP A 87 0.22 21.21 -9.53
CA ASP A 87 -0.21 22.62 -9.53
C ASP A 87 0.19 23.35 -8.25
N MET A 88 0.21 22.64 -7.11
CA MET A 88 0.52 23.23 -5.81
C MET A 88 1.33 22.28 -4.93
N VAL A 89 2.37 22.82 -4.29
CA VAL A 89 3.18 22.10 -3.29
C VAL A 89 2.98 22.77 -1.94
N VAL A 90 2.57 21.99 -0.94
CA VAL A 90 2.44 22.40 0.45
C VAL A 90 3.60 21.77 1.23
N GLU A 91 4.44 22.60 1.85
CA GLU A 91 5.42 22.09 2.82
C GLU A 91 4.68 21.75 4.12
N GLY A 92 4.52 20.46 4.41
CA GLY A 92 3.77 20.00 5.58
C GLY A 92 4.57 20.12 6.89
N GLU A 93 3.87 19.96 8.00
CA GLU A 93 4.45 19.97 9.36
C GLU A 93 5.27 18.70 9.67
N ASN A 94 5.33 17.74 8.74
CA ASN A 94 6.04 16.48 8.85
C ASN A 94 5.60 15.64 10.08
N PRO A 95 4.31 15.31 10.24
CA PRO A 95 3.90 14.37 11.27
C PRO A 95 4.48 12.97 11.01
N PRO A 96 4.59 12.10 12.03
CA PRO A 96 4.78 10.67 11.81
C PRO A 96 3.72 10.12 10.85
N ILE A 97 4.10 9.15 10.03
CA ILE A 97 3.13 8.46 9.17
C ILE A 97 2.17 7.65 10.03
N ALA A 98 0.94 7.48 9.55
CA ALA A 98 -0.02 6.65 10.24
C ALA A 98 0.42 5.18 10.18
N GLU A 99 0.57 4.57 11.35
CA GLU A 99 0.94 3.18 11.50
C GLU A 99 -0.27 2.38 12.02
N LEU A 100 -0.45 1.18 11.49
CA LEU A 100 -1.33 0.19 12.07
C LEU A 100 -0.51 -0.64 13.06
N GLY A 101 -1.02 -0.83 14.28
CA GLY A 101 -0.35 -1.71 15.23
C GLY A 101 -0.28 -3.15 14.71
N ALA A 102 0.72 -3.92 15.18
CA ALA A 102 1.02 -5.30 14.79
C ALA A 102 -0.08 -6.35 15.09
N GLY A 103 -1.29 -5.92 15.48
CA GLY A 103 -2.36 -6.77 15.97
C GLY A 103 -2.13 -7.21 17.43
N GLY A 104 -3.10 -7.97 17.96
CA GLY A 104 -2.94 -8.64 19.25
C GLY A 104 -2.03 -9.86 19.14
N ALA A 105 -1.62 -10.42 20.29
CA ALA A 105 -0.88 -11.68 20.32
C ALA A 105 -1.66 -12.81 19.63
N PRO A 106 -0.97 -13.78 19.01
CA PRO A 106 -1.60 -14.94 18.40
C PRO A 106 -2.53 -15.67 19.38
N THR A 107 -3.74 -16.00 18.92
CA THR A 107 -4.63 -16.88 19.67
C THR A 107 -4.32 -18.35 19.38
N ASP A 108 -4.83 -19.27 20.21
CA ASP A 108 -4.70 -20.71 19.95
C ASP A 108 -5.30 -21.12 18.60
N VAL A 109 -6.37 -20.43 18.17
CA VAL A 109 -6.99 -20.65 16.85
C VAL A 109 -6.06 -20.19 15.74
N ASP A 110 -5.40 -19.04 15.92
CA ASP A 110 -4.43 -18.54 14.95
C ASP A 110 -3.27 -19.52 14.80
N CYS A 111 -2.67 -19.97 15.91
CA CYS A 111 -1.58 -20.95 15.88
C CYS A 111 -2.00 -22.27 15.19
N ALA A 112 -3.22 -22.76 15.47
CA ALA A 112 -3.72 -23.99 14.86
C ALA A 112 -3.91 -23.85 13.35
N VAL A 113 -4.47 -22.73 12.87
CA VAL A 113 -4.67 -22.46 11.45
C VAL A 113 -3.34 -22.24 10.74
N ALA A 114 -2.44 -21.45 11.34
CA ALA A 114 -1.13 -21.16 10.77
C ALA A 114 -0.29 -22.42 10.59
N LYS A 115 -0.34 -23.36 11.54
CA LYS A 115 0.33 -24.66 11.40
C LYS A 115 -0.13 -25.43 10.16
N LEU A 116 -1.43 -25.49 9.92
CA LEU A 116 -1.99 -26.16 8.73
C LEU A 116 -1.58 -25.47 7.44
N ILE A 117 -1.44 -24.14 7.46
CA ILE A 117 -1.01 -23.36 6.28
C ILE A 117 0.47 -23.62 5.99
N VAL A 118 1.34 -23.52 7.00
CA VAL A 118 2.80 -23.64 6.83
C VAL A 118 3.20 -25.02 6.31
N GLU A 119 2.52 -26.09 6.72
CA GLU A 119 2.75 -27.46 6.23
C GLU A 119 2.50 -27.60 4.71
N GLU A 120 1.70 -26.71 4.11
CA GLU A 120 1.36 -26.73 2.68
C GLU A 120 2.27 -25.83 1.83
N ILE A 121 3.15 -25.03 2.45
CA ILE A 121 4.04 -24.12 1.72
C ILE A 121 5.29 -24.87 1.28
N PRO A 122 5.59 -24.98 -0.03
CA PRO A 122 6.85 -25.54 -0.49
C PRO A 122 7.98 -24.51 -0.47
N ASN A 123 9.23 -24.98 -0.43
CA ASN A 123 10.40 -24.15 -0.77
C ASN A 123 10.20 -23.51 -2.15
N GLY A 124 10.62 -22.26 -2.31
CA GLY A 124 10.44 -21.53 -3.56
C GLY A 124 9.05 -20.89 -3.75
N ALA A 125 8.14 -21.01 -2.79
CA ALA A 125 6.80 -20.43 -2.92
C ALA A 125 6.83 -18.89 -3.00
N CYS A 126 5.89 -18.33 -3.75
CA CYS A 126 5.67 -16.88 -3.82
C CYS A 126 4.49 -16.50 -2.92
N LEU A 127 4.75 -15.70 -1.90
CA LEU A 127 3.82 -15.44 -0.81
C LEU A 127 3.03 -14.13 -1.03
N GLN A 128 1.76 -14.20 -0.63
CA GLN A 128 0.88 -13.06 -0.43
C GLN A 128 0.22 -13.24 0.94
N LEU A 129 0.43 -12.27 1.83
CA LEU A 129 -0.14 -12.26 3.18
C LEU A 129 -0.94 -10.96 3.36
N GLY A 130 -2.01 -11.03 4.16
CA GLY A 130 -2.79 -9.87 4.58
C GLY A 130 -2.23 -9.25 5.86
N ILE A 131 -3.03 -8.39 6.50
CA ILE A 131 -2.74 -7.82 7.82
C ILE A 131 -3.58 -8.48 8.92
N GLY A 132 -3.08 -8.42 10.15
CA GLY A 132 -3.81 -8.82 11.36
C GLY A 132 -3.22 -10.06 12.04
N GLY A 133 -3.80 -10.43 13.18
CA GLY A 133 -3.24 -11.49 14.04
C GLY A 133 -2.99 -12.81 13.31
N MET A 134 -3.93 -13.24 12.47
CA MET A 134 -3.78 -14.48 11.72
C MET A 134 -2.66 -14.44 10.67
N PRO A 135 -2.67 -13.54 9.66
CA PRO A 135 -1.57 -13.42 8.72
C PRO A 135 -0.20 -13.21 9.38
N ASN A 136 -0.15 -12.44 10.48
CA ASN A 136 1.09 -12.23 11.24
C ASN A 136 1.58 -13.53 11.88
N THR A 137 0.68 -14.34 12.44
CA THR A 137 1.04 -15.67 13.00
C THR A 137 1.58 -16.59 11.91
N VAL A 138 0.99 -16.58 10.71
CA VAL A 138 1.53 -17.34 9.55
C VAL A 138 2.93 -16.87 9.21
N GLY A 139 3.16 -15.56 9.11
CA GLY A 139 4.49 -14.98 8.85
C GLY A 139 5.53 -15.41 9.89
N SER A 140 5.23 -15.27 11.19
CA SER A 140 6.13 -15.69 12.26
C SER A 140 6.45 -17.19 12.20
N MET A 141 5.46 -18.05 11.93
CA MET A 141 5.69 -19.48 11.81
C MET A 141 6.49 -19.85 10.55
N ILE A 142 6.35 -19.10 9.46
CA ILE A 142 7.21 -19.24 8.28
C ILE A 142 8.66 -18.86 8.64
N ALA A 143 8.86 -17.74 9.33
CA ALA A 143 10.19 -17.27 9.76
C ALA A 143 10.90 -18.28 10.69
N GLU A 144 10.13 -18.99 11.52
CA GLU A 144 10.64 -20.05 12.43
C GLU A 144 10.80 -21.43 11.74
N SER A 145 10.35 -21.58 10.49
CA SER A 145 10.40 -22.86 9.76
C SER A 145 11.73 -23.11 9.04
N ASP A 146 11.85 -24.26 8.38
CA ASP A 146 12.98 -24.61 7.52
C ASP A 146 12.76 -24.25 6.03
N LEU A 147 11.71 -23.49 5.72
CA LEU A 147 11.40 -23.04 4.36
C LEU A 147 12.48 -22.12 3.79
N LYS A 148 12.73 -22.25 2.49
CA LYS A 148 13.82 -21.53 1.78
C LYS A 148 13.37 -21.03 0.42
N ASP A 149 14.12 -20.05 -0.05
CA ASP A 149 14.00 -19.47 -1.40
C ASP A 149 12.61 -18.88 -1.68
N LEU A 150 11.94 -18.40 -0.63
CA LEU A 150 10.61 -17.79 -0.73
C LEU A 150 10.68 -16.45 -1.48
N GLY A 151 9.69 -16.22 -2.34
CA GLY A 151 9.45 -14.95 -3.01
C GLY A 151 8.25 -14.22 -2.44
N VAL A 152 8.09 -12.94 -2.77
CA VAL A 152 6.95 -12.13 -2.34
C VAL A 152 6.33 -11.42 -3.55
N HIS A 153 5.03 -11.60 -3.73
CA HIS A 153 4.21 -10.82 -4.66
C HIS A 153 2.86 -10.57 -3.98
N THR A 154 2.75 -9.42 -3.33
CA THR A 154 1.68 -9.12 -2.39
C THR A 154 1.06 -7.75 -2.69
N GLU A 155 -0.17 -7.55 -2.21
CA GLU A 155 -0.82 -6.23 -2.22
C GLU A 155 -0.09 -5.25 -1.28
N MET A 156 0.34 -5.74 -0.11
CA MET A 156 0.99 -4.94 0.92
C MET A 156 2.14 -5.71 1.55
N TYR A 157 3.27 -5.02 1.73
CA TYR A 157 4.39 -5.48 2.54
C TYR A 157 4.16 -5.05 3.98
N VAL A 158 4.20 -6.00 4.91
CA VAL A 158 3.77 -5.84 6.29
C VAL A 158 4.82 -6.46 7.23
N ASP A 159 4.72 -6.21 8.52
CA ASP A 159 5.67 -6.69 9.54
C ASP A 159 5.97 -8.19 9.43
N ALA A 160 4.95 -8.99 9.07
CA ALA A 160 5.06 -10.44 8.86
C ALA A 160 6.06 -10.88 7.78
N PHE A 161 6.54 -9.97 6.93
CA PHE A 161 7.57 -10.22 5.91
C PHE A 161 8.95 -9.67 6.27
N VAL A 162 9.06 -8.94 7.39
CA VAL A 162 10.33 -8.36 7.86
C VAL A 162 11.04 -9.30 8.83
N ASP A 163 10.26 -9.98 9.68
CA ASP A 163 10.74 -11.00 10.63
C ASP A 163 11.31 -12.24 9.89
#